data_AF-A0A5J4Y7P5-F1
#
_entry.id   AF-A0A5J4Y7P5-F1
#
_cell.length_a   1.000
_cell.length_b   1.000
_cell.length_c   1.000
_cell.angle_alpha   90.00
_cell.angle_beta   90.00
_cell.angle_gamma   90.00
#
_symmetry.space_group_name_H-M   'P 1'
#
loop_
_entity.id
_entity.type
_entity.pdbx_description
1 polymer ?
#
loop_
_entity_poly.entity_id
_entity_poly.type
_entity_poly.pdbx_seq_one_letter_code
_entity_poly.pdbx_strand_id
1 'polypeptide(L)' 'MRVIRYLDRLGESKYQMALKSLCDNGVVSPCPPLCDQRGSYVAQFEHTFYLHPHKKEVLSRGDDY' A
#
# COMPACT_ATOMS: atom_id res chain seq x y z
N MET A 1 6.76 -4.89 -4.44
CA MET A 1 7.09 -6.23 -3.88
C MET A 1 6.01 -6.83 -2.97
N ARG A 2 5.02 -6.07 -2.42
CA ARG A 2 4.05 -6.62 -1.46
C ARG A 2 2.80 -7.30 -2.07
N VAL A 3 2.34 -6.91 -3.26
CA VAL A 3 1.15 -7.50 -3.92
C VAL A 3 1.40 -8.96 -4.37
N ILE A 4 2.63 -9.23 -4.80
CA ILE A 4 3.10 -10.54 -5.28
C ILE A 4 2.87 -11.63 -4.20
N ARG A 5 3.15 -11.32 -2.93
CA ARG A 5 3.02 -12.28 -1.82
C ARG A 5 1.58 -12.73 -1.57
N TYR A 6 0.58 -11.92 -1.89
CA TYR A 6 -0.81 -12.33 -1.73
C TYR A 6 -1.22 -13.33 -2.82
N LEU A 7 -0.75 -13.14 -4.05
CA LEU A 7 -0.97 -14.10 -5.14
C LEU A 7 -0.29 -15.45 -4.83
N ASP A 8 0.93 -15.43 -4.30
CA ASP A 8 1.61 -16.65 -3.86
C ASP A 8 0.81 -17.40 -2.78
N ARG A 9 0.22 -16.69 -1.81
CA ARG A 9 -0.59 -17.28 -0.74
C ARG A 9 -1.91 -17.89 -1.23
N LEU A 10 -2.43 -17.39 -2.35
CA LEU A 10 -3.62 -17.96 -3.00
C LEU A 10 -3.27 -19.19 -3.85
N GLY A 11 -1.99 -19.54 -3.96
CA GLY A 11 -1.52 -20.66 -4.79
C GLY A 11 -1.38 -20.32 -6.26
N GLU A 12 -1.52 -19.04 -6.64
CA GLU A 12 -1.29 -18.60 -8.01
C GLU A 12 0.18 -18.77 -8.38
N SER A 13 0.46 -19.27 -9.59
CA SER A 13 1.82 -19.50 -10.05
C SER A 13 2.04 -18.92 -11.44
N LYS A 14 3.30 -18.61 -11.79
CA LYS A 14 3.70 -18.07 -13.10
C LYS A 14 2.92 -16.81 -13.55
N TYR A 15 2.34 -16.07 -12.62
CA TYR A 15 1.46 -14.94 -12.88
C TYR A 15 2.20 -13.64 -13.27
N GLN A 16 3.53 -13.60 -13.22
CA GLN A 16 4.30 -12.37 -13.44
C GLN A 16 4.04 -11.71 -14.81
N MET A 17 4.00 -12.50 -15.89
CA MET A 17 3.73 -11.98 -17.23
C MET A 17 2.27 -11.52 -17.38
N ALA A 18 1.32 -12.26 -16.80
CA ALA A 18 -0.08 -11.88 -16.80
C ALA A 18 -0.30 -10.57 -16.04
N LEU A 19 0.29 -10.43 -14.85
CA LEU A 19 0.23 -9.20 -14.06
C LEU A 19 0.87 -8.02 -14.79
N LYS A 20 2.00 -8.22 -15.47
CA LYS A 20 2.63 -7.19 -16.31
C LYS A 20 1.68 -6.76 -17.43
N SER A 21 1.06 -7.71 -18.13
CA SER A 21 0.09 -7.41 -19.19
C SER A 21 -1.10 -6.59 -18.66
N LEU A 22 -1.63 -6.92 -17.48
CA LEU A 22 -2.70 -6.12 -16.85
C LEU A 22 -2.27 -4.69 -16.51
N CYS A 23 -1.02 -4.50 -16.08
CA CYS A 23 -0.47 -3.17 -15.86
C CYS A 23 -0.27 -2.40 -17.17
N ASP A 24 0.30 -3.05 -18.19
CA ASP A 24 0.55 -2.44 -19.50
C ASP A 24 -0.76 -2.01 -20.18
N ASN A 25 -1.85 -2.77 -19.96
CA ASN A 25 -3.19 -2.45 -20.46
C ASN A 25 -3.98 -1.48 -19.54
N GLY A 26 -3.38 -0.96 -18.47
CA GLY A 26 -4.01 0.02 -17.59
C GLY A 26 -5.13 -0.53 -16.68
N VAL A 27 -5.32 -1.85 -16.63
CA VAL A 27 -6.31 -2.50 -15.76
C VAL A 27 -5.86 -2.47 -14.30
N VAL A 28 -4.55 -2.57 -14.07
CA VAL A 28 -3.92 -2.54 -12.74
C VAL A 28 -2.87 -1.44 -12.69
N SER A 29 -2.87 -0.63 -11.62
CA SER A 29 -1.84 0.38 -11.42
C SER A 29 -0.67 -0.19 -10.59
N PRO A 30 0.58 -0.14 -11.09
CA PRO A 30 1.72 -0.52 -10.28
C PRO A 30 2.00 0.55 -9.21
N CYS A 31 2.29 0.11 -7.99
CA CYS A 31 2.75 0.98 -6.89
C CYS A 31 4.21 0.61 -6.54
N PRO A 32 5.21 1.22 -7.23
CA PRO A 32 6.62 0.98 -6.94
C PRO A 32 7.02 1.61 -5.58
N PRO A 33 8.16 1.20 -5.01
CA PRO A 33 8.69 1.86 -3.82
C PRO A 33 8.94 3.35 -4.07
N LEU A 34 8.54 4.19 -3.10
CA LEU A 34 8.87 5.62 -3.07
C LEU A 34 10.07 5.81 -2.15
N CYS A 35 11.17 6.32 -2.68
CA CYS A 35 12.44 6.45 -1.98
C CYS A 35 12.95 7.90 -2.04
N ASP A 36 13.46 8.40 -0.91
CA ASP A 36 14.17 9.68 -0.84
C ASP A 36 15.62 9.53 -1.35
N GLN A 37 16.39 10.62 -1.33
CA GLN A 37 17.79 10.66 -1.74
C GLN A 37 18.66 9.66 -0.99
N ARG A 38 19.71 9.20 -1.67
CA ARG A 38 20.63 8.23 -1.09
C ARG A 38 21.31 8.81 0.15
N GLY A 39 21.22 8.10 1.26
CA GLY A 39 21.77 8.51 2.55
C GLY A 39 20.78 9.24 3.46
N SER A 40 19.57 9.57 2.96
CA SER A 40 18.48 10.09 3.79
C SER A 40 17.89 9.00 4.69
N TYR A 41 17.31 9.44 5.82
CA TYR A 41 16.53 8.61 6.73
C TYR A 41 15.10 9.14 6.80
N VAL A 42 14.11 8.24 6.72
CA VAL A 42 12.68 8.59 6.70
C VAL A 42 11.95 7.83 7.81
N ALA A 43 11.03 8.51 8.50
CA ALA A 43 10.10 7.93 9.46
C ALA A 43 8.65 8.26 9.05
N GLN A 44 7.69 7.42 9.44
CA GLN A 44 6.27 7.58 9.09
C GLN A 44 5.38 7.19 10.29
N PHE A 45 4.34 8.00 10.55
CA PHE A 45 3.19 7.67 11.38
C PHE A 45 1.92 7.88 10.55
N GLU A 46 0.86 7.12 10.84
CA GLU A 46 -0.39 7.18 10.09
C GLU A 46 -1.59 6.97 11.01
N HIS A 47 -2.62 7.82 10.88
CA HIS A 47 -3.92 7.61 11.51
C HIS A 47 -5.06 7.81 10.51
N THR A 48 -6.11 7.01 10.68
CA THR A 48 -7.36 7.17 9.94
C THR A 48 -8.31 8.03 10.76
N PHE A 49 -8.81 9.10 10.15
CA PHE A 49 -9.76 10.01 10.78
C PHE A 49 -11.14 9.86 10.15
N TYR A 50 -12.17 10.06 10.96
CA TYR A 50 -13.53 10.22 10.50
C TYR A 50 -14.07 11.58 10.92
N LEU A 51 -14.57 12.33 9.94
CA LEU A 51 -15.09 13.67 10.13
C LEU A 51 -16.61 13.60 10.19
N HIS A 52 -17.14 13.61 11.41
CA HIS A 52 -18.57 13.77 11.64
C HIS A 52 -18.96 15.24 11.43
N PRO A 53 -20.26 15.54 11.23
CA PRO A 53 -20.75 16.92 11.22
C PRO A 53 -20.43 17.71 12.50
N HIS A 54 -20.26 17.03 13.65
CA HIS A 54 -20.12 17.67 14.97
C HIS A 54 -18.78 17.43 15.66
N LYS A 55 -17.92 16.58 15.11
CA LYS A 55 -16.62 16.26 15.69
C LYS A 55 -15.68 15.61 14.68
N LYS A 56 -14.40 15.68 14.96
CA LYS A 56 -13.38 14.83 14.35
C LYS A 56 -13.11 13.64 15.27
N GLU A 57 -12.99 12.45 14.71
CA GLU A 57 -12.70 11.22 15.43
C GLU A 57 -11.47 10.56 14.83
N VAL A 58 -10.55 10.12 15.69
CA VAL A 58 -9.33 9.41 15.27
C VAL A 58 -9.57 7.92 15.42
N LEU A 59 -10.00 7.26 14.36
CA LEU A 59 -10.48 5.87 14.41
C LEU A 59 -9.38 4.87 14.81
N SER A 60 -8.13 5.15 14.44
CA SER A 60 -7.01 4.26 14.70
C SER A 60 -6.15 4.68 15.89
N ARG A 61 -6.66 5.49 16.81
CA ARG A 61 -5.94 5.90 18.04
C ARG A 61 -5.83 4.72 19.01
N GLY A 62 -4.61 4.44 19.48
CA GLY A 62 -4.31 3.51 20.58
C GLY A 62 -3.51 4.18 21.70
N ASP A 63 -3.09 3.40 22.69
CA ASP A 63 -2.22 3.88 23.79
C ASP A 63 -0.74 4.01 23.36
N ASP A 64 -0.41 3.52 22.17
CA ASP A 64 0.93 3.41 21.62
C ASP A 64 1.34 4.59 20.72
N TYR A 65 0.40 5.20 19.97
CA TYR A 65 0.64 6.41 19.16
C TYR A 65 -0.64 7.09 18.65
#